data_AF-A0A816HYV0-F1
#
_entry.id   AF-A0A816HYV0-F1
#
_cell.length_a   1.000
_cell.length_b   1.000
_cell.length_c   1.000
_cell.angle_alpha   90.00
_cell.angle_beta   90.00
_cell.angle_gamma   90.00
#
_symmetry.space_group_name_H-M   'P 1'
#
loop_
_entity.id
_entity.type
_entity.pdbx_description
1 polymer ?
#
loop_
_entity_poly.entity_id
_entity_poly.type
_entity_poly.pdbx_seq_one_letter_code
_entity_poly.pdbx_strand_id
1 'polypeptide(L)'
;GLTSAASQSTSSKSSIMLKKFLTKCGVNSTADAGGQCRALTIQQELARMVSLSKEDGGFSTFWQKHETTMPMLAVQAKKLLAISATSVPSESAFSASNYVLRKNRLSLTSKNLKCCMFLKDKLDF
;
A
#
# COMPACT_ATOMS: atom_id res chain seq x y z
N GLY A 1 33.94 36.52 6.51
CA GLY A 1 32.81 36.58 5.56
C GLY A 1 32.52 35.16 5.13
N LEU A 2 31.29 34.65 5.35
CA LEU A 2 30.18 34.68 4.38
C LEU A 2 30.58 33.88 3.12
N THR A 3 29.95 32.76 2.75
CA THR A 3 28.50 32.60 2.56
C THR A 3 28.05 31.13 2.61
N SER A 4 26.82 30.96 3.09
CA SER A 4 25.95 29.78 3.00
C SER A 4 25.07 29.88 1.75
N ALA A 5 24.63 28.73 1.22
CA ALA A 5 23.25 28.45 0.75
C ALA A 5 23.20 27.70 -0.60
N ALA A 6 22.73 26.45 -0.55
CA ALA A 6 21.92 25.84 -1.60
C ALA A 6 21.13 24.66 -1.01
N SER A 7 19.93 24.92 -0.52
CA SER A 7 18.95 23.88 -0.17
C SER A 7 17.56 24.42 -0.46
N GLN A 8 17.04 24.15 -1.66
CA GLN A 8 15.62 24.34 -1.94
C GLN A 8 15.06 23.24 -2.87
N SER A 9 13.99 22.63 -2.35
CA SER A 9 12.74 22.35 -3.08
C SER A 9 12.67 21.11 -3.99
N THR A 10 12.44 19.94 -3.40
CA THR A 10 11.88 18.76 -4.09
C THR A 10 10.55 18.26 -3.49
N SER A 11 10.04 18.88 -2.42
CA SER A 11 8.91 18.40 -1.62
C SER A 11 7.52 18.58 -2.29
N SER A 12 7.33 19.58 -3.16
CA SER A 12 5.98 19.98 -3.62
C SER A 12 5.35 19.08 -4.70
N LYS A 13 6.13 18.32 -5.48
CA LYS A 13 5.59 17.56 -6.63
C LYS A 13 4.84 16.28 -6.21
N SER A 14 5.33 15.60 -5.17
CA SER A 14 4.73 14.36 -4.66
C SER A 14 3.32 14.60 -4.09
N SER A 15 3.13 15.71 -3.36
CA SER A 15 1.85 16.07 -2.75
C SER A 15 0.74 16.30 -3.78
N ILE A 16 1.06 16.88 -4.94
CA ILE A 16 0.08 17.19 -6.01
C ILE A 16 -0.38 15.90 -6.70
N MET A 17 0.53 14.95 -6.91
CA MET A 17 0.22 13.67 -7.57
C MET A 17 -0.70 12.81 -6.71
N LEU A 18 -0.45 12.75 -5.40
CA LEU A 18 -1.31 12.08 -4.41
C LEU A 18 -2.72 12.69 -4.37
N LYS A 19 -2.83 14.02 -4.39
CA LYS A 19 -4.15 14.69 -4.40
C LYS A 19 -4.97 14.33 -5.63
N LYS A 20 -4.35 14.35 -6.82
CA LYS A 20 -5.02 13.97 -8.08
C LYS A 20 -5.45 12.49 -8.10
N PHE A 21 -4.63 11.60 -7.51
CA PHE A 21 -4.97 10.19 -7.40
C PHE A 21 -6.19 9.96 -6.50
N LEU A 22 -6.22 10.58 -5.33
CA LEU A 22 -7.32 10.44 -4.36
C LEU A 22 -8.66 10.97 -4.92
N THR A 23 -8.65 12.05 -5.70
CA THR A 23 -9.85 12.55 -6.39
C THR A 23 -10.37 11.59 -7.45
N LYS A 24 -9.49 10.86 -8.14
CA LYS A 24 -9.86 9.90 -9.19
C LYS A 24 -10.43 8.59 -8.65
N CYS A 25 -10.13 8.24 -7.40
CA CYS A 25 -10.58 6.98 -6.78
C CYS A 25 -12.03 6.98 -6.24
N GLY A 26 -12.82 8.05 -6.44
CA GLY A 26 -14.26 8.01 -6.17
C GLY A 26 -14.62 7.51 -4.76
N VAL A 27 -14.03 8.13 -3.72
CA VAL A 27 -14.47 7.90 -2.34
C VAL A 27 -15.86 8.51 -2.18
N ASN A 28 -16.87 7.73 -2.52
CA ASN A 28 -18.26 8.01 -2.22
C ASN A 28 -18.53 7.47 -0.82
N SER A 29 -18.92 8.35 0.09
CA SER A 29 -19.37 8.02 1.43
C SER A 29 -20.53 7.02 1.38
N THR A 30 -20.25 5.75 1.65
CA THR A 30 -21.28 4.80 2.08
C THR A 30 -21.04 4.48 3.54
N ALA A 31 -21.88 5.10 4.36
CA ALA A 31 -22.03 4.81 5.77
C ALA A 31 -22.40 3.33 5.97
N ASP A 32 -21.65 2.65 6.81
CA ASP A 32 -22.13 1.46 7.52
C ASP A 32 -21.57 1.47 8.95
N ALA A 33 -22.39 1.00 9.86
CA ALA A 33 -22.44 1.37 11.27
C ALA A 33 -21.48 0.57 12.16
N GLY A 34 -21.01 1.20 13.25
CA GLY A 34 -20.50 0.50 14.43
C GLY A 34 -19.14 0.95 14.95
N GLY A 35 -19.07 2.16 15.52
CA GLY A 35 -17.91 2.63 16.27
C GLY A 35 -17.79 4.14 16.22
N GLN A 36 -18.18 4.84 17.29
CA GLN A 36 -18.03 6.30 17.36
C GLN A 36 -16.55 6.67 17.31
N CYS A 37 -16.12 7.26 16.18
CA CYS A 37 -14.89 8.02 16.07
C CYS A 37 -15.26 9.27 15.27
N ARG A 38 -14.94 10.47 15.78
CA ARG A 38 -15.28 11.74 15.13
C ARG A 38 -14.98 11.63 13.64
N ALA A 39 -16.01 11.70 12.79
CA ALA A 39 -15.86 11.69 11.35
C ALA A 39 -15.15 12.98 10.92
N LEU A 40 -13.82 12.96 11.01
CA LEU A 40 -12.97 14.02 10.51
C LEU A 40 -12.98 13.91 8.99
N THR A 41 -13.04 15.05 8.32
CA THR A 41 -12.94 15.06 6.86
C THR A 41 -11.55 14.57 6.45
N ILE A 42 -11.42 13.97 5.26
CA ILE A 42 -10.14 13.48 4.72
C ILE A 42 -9.07 14.60 4.77
N GLN A 43 -9.47 15.86 4.58
CA GLN A 43 -8.59 17.02 4.65
C GLN A 43 -8.03 17.26 6.07
N GLN A 44 -8.83 17.03 7.11
CA GLN A 44 -8.39 17.15 8.50
C GLN A 44 -7.43 16.04 8.89
N GLU A 45 -7.67 14.80 8.42
CA GLU A 45 -6.72 13.69 8.60
C GLU A 45 -5.41 13.95 7.87
N LEU A 46 -5.45 14.46 6.63
CA LEU A 46 -4.26 14.84 5.88
C LEU A 46 -3.44 15.93 6.59
N ALA A 47 -4.11 16.96 7.11
CA ALA A 47 -3.43 18.01 7.88
C ALA A 47 -2.69 17.41 9.09
N ARG A 48 -3.32 16.46 9.78
CA ARG A 48 -2.73 15.76 10.92
C ARG A 48 -1.55 14.86 10.51
N MET A 49 -1.66 14.16 9.37
CA MET A 49 -0.58 13.34 8.83
C MET A 49 0.67 14.18 8.58
N VAL A 50 0.54 15.37 7.99
CA VAL A 50 1.68 16.27 7.72
C VAL A 50 2.34 16.75 9.01
N SER A 51 1.57 16.94 10.09
CA SER A 51 2.13 17.31 11.39
C SER A 51 2.88 16.14 12.05
N LEU A 52 2.38 14.91 11.90
CA LEU A 52 2.91 13.69 12.51
C LEU A 52 4.01 13.01 11.69
N SER A 53 4.19 13.36 10.41
CA SER A 53 5.15 12.72 9.50
C SER A 53 6.62 12.99 9.86
N LYS A 54 6.88 13.66 10.98
CA LYS A 54 8.21 13.90 11.54
C LYS A 54 8.63 12.83 12.55
N GLU A 55 7.74 11.91 12.91
CA GLU A 55 8.13 10.82 13.80
C GLU A 55 9.04 9.83 13.08
N ASP A 56 10.21 9.57 13.67
CA ASP A 56 11.14 8.55 13.19
C ASP A 56 10.59 7.15 13.54
N GLY A 57 10.14 6.44 12.50
CA GLY A 57 9.60 5.09 12.64
C GLY A 57 9.36 4.48 11.27
N GLY A 58 9.40 3.15 11.20
CA GLY A 58 9.01 2.43 9.99
C GLY A 58 7.56 2.75 9.61
N PHE A 59 7.25 2.72 8.32
CA PHE A 59 5.90 3.03 7.84
C PHE A 59 4.82 2.15 8.48
N SER A 60 5.11 0.87 8.72
CA SER A 60 4.19 -0.07 9.40
C SER A 60 3.88 0.36 10.84
N THR A 61 4.91 0.72 11.61
CA THR A 61 4.76 1.13 13.02
C THR A 61 4.02 2.47 13.13
N PHE A 62 4.23 3.37 12.16
CA PHE A 62 3.49 4.64 12.08
C PHE A 62 1.98 4.40 11.94
N TRP A 63 1.55 3.56 11.00
CA TRP A 63 0.12 3.31 10.81
C TRP A 63 -0.51 2.50 11.94
N GLN A 64 0.21 1.57 12.56
CA GLN A 64 -0.29 0.88 13.76
C GLN A 64 -0.60 1.85 14.90
N LYS A 65 0.24 2.86 15.11
CA LYS A 65 0.03 3.90 16.14
C LYS A 65 -1.10 4.86 15.80
N HIS A 66 -1.28 5.19 14.52
CA HIS A 66 -2.20 6.25 14.08
C HIS A 66 -3.50 5.77 13.42
N GLU A 67 -3.72 4.46 13.31
CA GLU A 67 -4.92 3.87 12.70
C GLU A 67 -6.22 4.36 13.35
N THR A 68 -6.26 4.43 14.69
CA THR A 68 -7.44 4.93 15.42
C THR A 68 -7.63 6.44 15.27
N THR A 69 -6.56 7.18 14.95
CA THR A 69 -6.59 8.65 14.85
C THR A 69 -6.91 9.13 13.44
N MET A 70 -6.57 8.34 12.41
CA MET A 70 -6.79 8.65 11.00
C MET A 70 -7.35 7.42 10.26
N PRO A 71 -8.56 6.96 10.62
CA PRO A 71 -9.12 5.71 10.10
C PRO A 71 -9.33 5.72 8.59
N MET A 72 -9.79 6.84 8.01
CA MET A 72 -10.02 6.93 6.56
C MET A 72 -8.71 6.87 5.78
N LEU A 73 -7.70 7.61 6.23
CA LEU A 73 -6.40 7.64 5.59
C LEU A 73 -5.63 6.32 5.78
N ALA A 74 -5.79 5.66 6.94
CA ALA A 74 -5.19 4.36 7.20
C ALA A 74 -5.68 3.29 6.22
N VAL A 75 -6.98 3.24 5.93
CA VAL A 75 -7.55 2.32 4.93
C VAL A 75 -6.95 2.58 3.54
N GLN A 76 -6.82 3.85 3.14
CA GLN A 76 -6.24 4.20 1.84
C GLN A 76 -4.74 3.89 1.78
N ALA A 77 -4.01 4.18 2.85
CA ALA A 77 -2.59 3.86 2.95
C ALA A 77 -2.36 2.35 2.83
N LYS A 78 -3.12 1.53 3.55
CA LYS A 78 -3.05 0.06 3.45
C LYS A 78 -3.28 -0.43 2.02
N LYS A 79 -4.27 0.13 1.30
CA LYS A 79 -4.54 -0.20 -0.11
C LYS A 79 -3.38 0.16 -1.03
N LEU A 80 -2.80 1.35 -0.86
CA LEU A 80 -1.67 1.80 -1.67
C LEU A 80 -0.41 0.96 -1.44
N LEU A 81 -0.18 0.55 -0.20
CA LEU A 81 0.98 -0.28 0.17
C LEU A 81 0.86 -1.74 -0.26
N ALA A 82 -0.36 -2.27 -0.32
CA ALA A 82 -0.58 -3.65 -0.76
C ALA A 82 -0.11 -3.87 -2.21
N ILE A 83 0.06 -2.79 -2.97
CA ILE A 83 0.56 -2.82 -4.34
C ILE A 83 2.08 -2.84 -4.29
N SER A 84 2.68 -3.91 -4.82
CA SER A 84 4.11 -3.98 -5.01
C SER A 84 4.57 -2.95 -6.05
N ALA A 85 5.68 -2.26 -5.78
CA ALA A 85 6.22 -1.26 -6.69
C ALA A 85 6.80 -1.85 -7.99
N THR A 86 7.03 -3.17 -8.02
CA THR A 86 7.67 -3.88 -9.14
C THR A 86 6.89 -5.13 -9.53
N SER A 87 7.15 -5.64 -10.75
CA SER A 87 6.62 -6.91 -11.24
C SER A 87 7.29 -8.14 -10.61
N VAL A 88 8.38 -7.96 -9.84
CA VAL A 88 9.22 -9.05 -9.31
C VAL A 88 8.41 -10.14 -8.59
N PRO A 89 7.41 -9.84 -7.74
CA PRO A 89 6.60 -10.88 -7.12
C PRO A 89 5.83 -11.74 -8.15
N SER A 90 5.34 -11.11 -9.22
CA SER A 90 4.64 -11.81 -10.31
C SER A 90 5.60 -12.66 -11.15
N GLU A 91 6.80 -12.13 -11.43
CA GLU A 91 7.84 -12.84 -12.17
C GLU A 91 8.37 -14.06 -11.39
N SER A 92 8.50 -13.94 -10.07
CA SER A 92 8.85 -15.03 -9.17
C SER A 92 7.78 -16.14 -9.17
N ALA A 93 6.50 -15.74 -9.03
CA ALA A 93 5.38 -16.67 -9.09
C ALA A 93 5.30 -17.38 -10.47
N PHE A 94 5.51 -16.65 -11.56
CA PHE A 94 5.52 -17.22 -12.90
C PHE A 94 6.70 -18.18 -13.08
N SER A 95 7.90 -17.81 -12.64
CA SER A 95 9.09 -18.65 -12.70
C SER A 95 8.91 -19.95 -11.93
N ALA A 96 8.35 -19.88 -10.72
CA ALA A 96 8.03 -21.05 -9.90
C ALA A 96 6.98 -21.95 -10.57
N SER A 97 5.91 -21.37 -11.13
CA SER A 97 4.88 -22.13 -11.84
C SER A 97 5.44 -22.84 -13.08
N ASN A 98 6.31 -22.16 -13.83
CA ASN A 98 6.95 -22.70 -15.02
C ASN A 98 7.97 -23.80 -14.66
N TYR A 99 8.65 -23.68 -13.52
CA TYR A 99 9.52 -24.73 -13.00
C TYR A 99 8.71 -26.00 -12.66
N VAL A 100 7.59 -25.87 -11.96
CA VAL A 100 6.71 -27.00 -11.63
C VAL A 100 6.17 -27.67 -12.89
N LEU A 101 5.73 -26.87 -13.87
CA LEU A 101 5.24 -27.37 -15.15
C LEU A 101 6.33 -28.13 -15.94
N ARG A 102 7.57 -27.62 -15.94
CA ARG A 102 8.70 -28.28 -16.62
C ARG A 102 9.16 -29.56 -15.93
N LYS A 103 9.11 -29.60 -14.59
CA LYS A 103 9.55 -30.75 -13.77
C LYS A 103 8.54 -31.90 -13.81
N ASN A 104 7.24 -31.59 -13.72
CA ASN A 104 6.15 -32.56 -13.85
C ASN A 104 5.64 -32.58 -15.29
N ARG A 105 6.41 -33.17 -16.23
CA ARG A 105 5.99 -33.39 -17.64
C ARG A 105 4.70 -34.22 -17.83
N LEU A 106 3.99 -34.53 -16.76
CA LEU A 106 2.74 -35.27 -16.70
C LEU A 106 1.58 -34.30 -16.45
N SER A 107 0.87 -33.94 -17.52
CA SER A 107 -0.55 -33.53 -17.60
C SER A 107 -1.16 -32.76 -16.42
N LEU A 108 -0.43 -31.85 -15.77
CA LEU A 108 -1.02 -31.01 -14.74
C LEU A 108 -1.90 -29.98 -15.44
N THR A 109 -3.22 -30.15 -15.36
CA THR A 109 -4.17 -29.19 -15.91
C THR A 109 -3.93 -27.81 -15.30
N SER A 110 -4.16 -26.73 -16.07
CA SER A 110 -4.02 -25.35 -15.59
C SER A 110 -4.73 -25.08 -14.25
N LYS A 111 -5.88 -25.73 -14.02
CA LYS A 111 -6.62 -25.66 -12.76
C LYS A 111 -5.81 -26.19 -11.56
N ASN A 112 -5.18 -27.35 -11.73
CA ASN A 112 -4.39 -27.99 -10.67
C ASN A 112 -3.11 -27.21 -10.40
N LEU A 113 -2.46 -26.67 -11.45
CA LEU A 113 -1.29 -25.80 -11.29
C LEU A 113 -1.62 -24.56 -10.46
N LYS A 114 -2.74 -23.88 -10.74
CA LYS A 114 -3.19 -22.71 -9.97
C LYS A 114 -3.44 -23.07 -8.50
N CYS A 115 -4.07 -24.21 -8.25
CA CYS A 115 -4.31 -24.69 -6.88
C CYS A 115 -2.99 -24.96 -6.15
N CYS A 116 -2.03 -25.64 -6.78
CA CYS A 116 -0.71 -25.87 -6.20
C CYS A 116 0.05 -24.58 -5.91
N MET A 117 0.02 -23.60 -6.83
CA MET A 117 0.65 -22.29 -6.62
C MET A 117 -0.02 -21.52 -5.47
N PHE A 118 -1.35 -21.56 -5.39
CA PHE A 118 -2.10 -20.94 -4.30
C PHE A 118 -1.77 -21.59 -2.94
N LEU A 119 -1.78 -22.92 -2.87
CA LEU A 119 -1.43 -23.64 -1.65
C LEU A 119 0.01 -23.34 -1.22
N LYS A 120 0.95 -23.27 -2.16
CA LYS A 120 2.34 -22.88 -1.89
C LYS A 120 2.43 -21.47 -1.29
N ASP A 121 1.72 -20.49 -1.87
CA ASP A 121 1.73 -19.10 -1.40
C ASP A 121 1.07 -18.92 -0.03
N LYS A 122 0.11 -19.78 0.33
CA LYS A 122 -0.66 -19.66 1.58
C LYS A 122 -0.18 -20.54 2.72
N LEU A 123 0.61 -21.58 2.43
CA LEU A 123 1.01 -22.58 3.44
C LEU A 123 2.49 -22.56 3.80
N ASP A 124 3.31 -21.66 3.23
CA ASP A 124 4.75 -21.48 3.54
C ASP A 124 5.50 -22.82 3.79
N PHE A 125 5.43 -23.76 2.83
CA PHE A 125 6.25 -24.99 2.83
C PHE A 125 7.62 -24.78 2.20
#